data_AF-A0A5C1DEJ9-F1
#
_entry.id   AF-A0A5C1DEJ9-F1
#
_cell.length_a   1.000
_cell.length_b   1.000
_cell.length_c   1.000
_cell.angle_alpha   90.00
_cell.angle_beta   90.00
_cell.angle_gamma   90.00
#
_symmetry.space_group_name_H-M   'P 1'
#
loop_
_entity.id
_entity.type
_entity.pdbx_description
1 polymer ?
#
loop_
_entity_poly.entity_id
_entity_poly.type
_entity_poly.pdbx_seq_one_letter_code
_entity_poly.pdbx_strand_id
1 'polypeptide(L)'
;MPWEKILPVFFIAPLLIYGISLENKRRAKIAQGMAKDWLQASYAGCYIRSMQSSTNRWPVVVTMKVYTSKDEDFEIKLKVGSFFGGVFNDKIHIVYIRKLKIQD
;
A
#
# COMPACT_ATOMS: atom_id res chain seq x y z
N MET A 1 25.09 -17.22 -35.53
CA MET A 1 24.91 -15.78 -35.22
C MET A 1 24.01 -15.66 -33.99
N PRO A 2 24.52 -15.29 -32.79
CA PRO A 2 23.74 -15.29 -31.55
C PRO A 2 22.82 -14.06 -31.38
N TRP A 3 22.97 -13.05 -32.23
CA TRP A 3 22.37 -11.72 -32.07
C TRP A 3 20.85 -11.68 -32.33
N GLU A 4 20.30 -12.60 -33.13
CA GLU A 4 18.86 -12.63 -33.44
C GLU A 4 17.99 -13.04 -32.24
N LYS A 5 18.54 -13.81 -31.29
CA LYS A 5 17.81 -14.21 -30.06
C LYS A 5 17.88 -13.19 -28.94
N ILE A 6 18.82 -12.24 -29.03
CA ILE A 6 19.08 -11.25 -27.98
C ILE A 6 18.06 -10.10 -28.06
N LEU A 7 17.70 -9.67 -29.27
CA LEU A 7 16.74 -8.59 -29.51
C LEU A 7 15.35 -8.80 -28.88
N PRO A 8 14.63 -9.94 -29.07
CA PRO A 8 13.29 -10.10 -28.52
C PRO A 8 13.27 -10.08 -26.99
N VAL A 9 14.33 -10.58 -26.33
CA VAL A 9 14.45 -10.55 -24.85
C VAL A 9 14.53 -9.11 -24.34
N PHE A 10 15.25 -8.23 -25.05
CA PHE A 10 15.33 -6.81 -24.72
C PHE A 10 14.02 -6.04 -24.93
N PHE A 11 13.10 -6.52 -25.77
CA PHE A 11 11.76 -5.92 -25.91
C PHE A 11 10.75 -6.48 -24.91
N ILE A 12 10.84 -7.77 -24.56
CA ILE A 12 9.91 -8.44 -23.62
C ILE A 12 10.21 -8.03 -22.17
N ALA A 13 11.48 -7.91 -21.78
CA ALA A 13 11.85 -7.61 -20.40
C ALA A 13 11.36 -6.22 -19.91
N PRO A 14 11.49 -5.11 -20.67
CA PRO A 14 10.96 -3.82 -20.27
C PRO A 14 9.44 -3.80 -20.15
N LEU A 15 8.73 -4.51 -21.03
CA LEU A 15 7.26 -4.63 -20.99
C LEU A 15 6.79 -5.38 -19.74
N LEU A 16 7.48 -6.46 -19.37
CA LEU A 16 7.19 -7.20 -18.13
C LEU A 16 7.49 -6.36 -16.89
N ILE A 17 8.64 -5.67 -16.85
CA ILE A 17 9.02 -4.78 -15.74
C ILE A 17 8.02 -3.63 -15.60
N TYR A 18 7.61 -3.03 -16.72
CA TYR A 18 6.62 -1.96 -16.74
C TYR A 18 5.23 -2.45 -16.30
N GLY A 19 4.81 -3.62 -16.76
CA GLY A 19 3.57 -4.27 -16.33
C GLY A 19 3.54 -4.56 -14.83
N ILE A 20 4.63 -5.11 -14.29
CA ILE A 20 4.76 -5.36 -12.83
C ILE A 20 4.72 -4.04 -12.05
N SER A 21 5.39 -3.00 -12.53
CA SER A 21 5.38 -1.67 -11.90
C SER A 21 3.98 -1.04 -11.88
N LEU A 22 3.25 -1.09 -13.00
CA LEU A 22 1.88 -0.61 -13.09
C LEU A 22 0.94 -1.38 -12.16
N GLU A 23 1.04 -2.71 -12.13
CA GLU A 23 0.21 -3.54 -11.28
C GLU A 23 0.49 -3.29 -9.78
N ASN A 24 1.76 -3.09 -9.41
CA ASN A 24 2.14 -2.70 -8.05
C ASN A 24 1.56 -1.32 -7.67
N LYS A 25 1.58 -0.33 -8.59
CA LYS A 25 0.94 0.97 -8.38
C LYS A 25 -0.59 0.85 -8.24
N ARG A 26 -1.23 0.02 -9.07
CA ARG A 26 -2.67 -0.24 -9.02
C ARG A 26 -3.07 -0.82 -7.67
N ARG A 27 -2.34 -1.84 -7.20
CA ARG A 27 -2.56 -2.46 -5.87
C ARG A 27 -2.33 -1.50 -4.73
N ALA A 28 -1.27 -0.69 -4.79
CA ALA A 28 -1.01 0.34 -3.79
C ALA A 28 -2.20 1.32 -3.68
N LYS A 29 -2.75 1.77 -4.82
CA LYS A 29 -3.93 2.66 -4.84
C LYS A 29 -5.18 2.00 -4.23
N ILE A 30 -5.42 0.73 -4.56
CA ILE A 30 -6.55 -0.04 -3.99
C ILE A 30 -6.38 -0.20 -2.47
N ALA A 31 -5.19 -0.60 -2.03
CA ALA A 31 -4.87 -0.77 -0.61
C ALA A 31 -5.05 0.54 0.19
N GLN A 32 -4.66 1.67 -0.38
CA GLN A 32 -4.89 2.99 0.21
C GLN A 32 -6.38 3.33 0.33
N GLY A 33 -7.17 3.05 -0.71
CA GLY A 33 -8.63 3.22 -0.68
C GLY A 33 -9.28 2.39 0.42
N MET A 34 -8.97 1.10 0.47
CA MET A 34 -9.46 0.20 1.51
C MET A 34 -9.05 0.62 2.92
N ALA A 35 -7.82 1.08 3.09
CA ALA A 35 -7.33 1.57 4.38
C ALA A 35 -8.09 2.83 4.83
N LYS A 36 -8.44 3.72 3.89
CA LYS A 36 -9.28 4.89 4.16
C LYS A 36 -10.69 4.48 4.56
N ASP A 37 -11.31 3.59 3.80
CA ASP A 37 -12.69 3.13 4.07
C ASP A 37 -12.77 2.42 5.42
N TRP A 38 -11.77 1.60 5.75
CA TRP A 38 -11.65 0.96 7.06
C TRP A 38 -11.51 1.97 8.20
N LEU A 39 -10.68 3.02 8.04
CA LEU A 39 -10.52 4.06 9.05
C LEU A 39 -11.84 4.79 9.30
N GLN A 40 -12.55 5.15 8.23
CA GLN A 40 -13.83 5.85 8.32
C GLN A 40 -14.92 4.99 8.96
N ALA A 41 -14.94 3.68 8.66
CA ALA A 41 -15.89 2.74 9.25
C ALA A 41 -15.60 2.42 10.73
N SER A 42 -14.32 2.32 11.10
CA SER A 42 -13.91 1.89 12.45
C SER A 42 -13.77 3.05 13.43
N TYR A 43 -13.37 4.24 12.96
CA TYR A 43 -13.05 5.40 13.79
C TYR A 43 -13.62 6.67 13.18
N ALA A 44 -14.93 6.87 13.36
CA ALA A 44 -15.61 8.10 12.96
C ALA A 44 -14.99 9.32 13.67
N GLY A 45 -14.62 10.35 12.91
CA GLY A 45 -13.97 11.56 13.43
C GLY A 45 -12.44 11.57 13.41
N CYS A 46 -11.81 10.51 12.87
CA CYS A 46 -10.38 10.53 12.52
C CYS A 46 -10.17 11.08 11.11
N TYR A 47 -9.24 12.03 10.98
CA TYR A 47 -8.87 12.65 9.70
C TYR A 47 -7.48 12.17 9.27
N ILE A 48 -7.29 11.95 7.97
CA ILE A 48 -6.02 11.47 7.43
C ILE A 48 -5.16 12.67 7.08
N ARG A 49 -3.99 12.79 7.72
CA ARG A 49 -2.98 13.81 7.41
C ARG A 49 -2.09 13.38 6.26
N SER A 50 -1.64 12.12 6.29
CA SER A 50 -0.86 11.55 5.19
C SER A 50 -1.03 10.03 5.14
N MET A 51 -0.82 9.49 3.94
CA MET A 51 -0.88 8.06 3.70
C MET A 51 0.28 7.64 2.80
N GLN A 52 0.99 6.60 3.23
CA GLN A 52 2.07 5.99 2.48
C GLN A 52 1.78 4.50 2.33
N SER A 53 2.15 3.94 1.19
CA SER A 53 1.98 2.51 0.92
C SER A 53 3.27 1.92 0.39
N SER A 54 3.60 0.71 0.81
CA SER A 54 4.71 -0.04 0.22
C SER A 54 4.33 -0.49 -1.20
N THR A 55 5.09 -0.07 -2.20
CA THR A 55 4.85 -0.44 -3.61
C THR A 55 5.41 -1.82 -3.97
N ASN A 56 6.47 -2.29 -3.30
CA ASN A 56 7.19 -3.51 -3.69
C ASN A 56 7.03 -4.69 -2.71
N ARG A 57 6.14 -4.58 -1.72
CA ARG A 57 5.93 -5.63 -0.71
C ARG A 57 4.52 -6.17 -0.75
N TRP A 58 4.42 -7.47 -0.53
CA TRP A 58 3.17 -8.20 -0.41
C TRP A 58 3.13 -8.90 0.95
N PRO A 59 2.02 -8.80 1.70
CA PRO A 59 0.88 -7.92 1.47
C PRO A 59 1.24 -6.42 1.51
N VAL A 60 0.42 -5.56 0.91
CA VAL A 60 0.70 -4.13 0.80
C VAL A 60 0.59 -3.51 2.19
N VAL A 61 1.66 -2.88 2.64
CA VAL A 61 1.70 -2.18 3.92
C VAL A 61 1.29 -0.74 3.70
N VAL A 62 0.22 -0.30 4.36
CA VAL A 62 -0.23 1.09 4.36
C VAL A 62 0.07 1.70 5.73
N THR A 63 0.87 2.75 5.76
CA THR A 63 1.07 3.57 6.96
C THR A 63 0.30 4.87 6.78
N MET A 64 -0.66 5.13 7.66
CA MET A 64 -1.43 6.37 7.70
C MET A 64 -1.06 7.16 8.95
N LYS A 65 -0.88 8.47 8.77
CA LYS A 65 -0.84 9.43 9.87
C LYS A 65 -2.21 10.08 9.95
N VAL A 66 -2.86 9.95 11.08
CA VAL A 66 -4.22 10.44 11.31
C VAL A 66 -4.23 11.36 12.51
N TYR A 67 -5.12 12.33 12.50
CA TYR A 67 -5.35 13.23 13.61
C TYR A 67 -6.83 13.21 14.00
N THR A 68 -7.11 13.49 15.27
CA THR A 68 -8.48 13.57 15.79
C THR A 68 -8.91 15.02 15.94
N SER A 69 -10.20 15.26 16.18
CA SER A 69 -10.73 16.60 16.50
C SER A 69 -10.16 17.23 17.78
N LYS A 70 -9.43 16.44 18.59
CA LYS A 70 -8.73 16.90 19.80
C LYS A 70 -7.23 17.16 19.54
N ASP A 71 -6.83 17.31 18.28
CA ASP A 71 -5.44 17.47 17.82
C ASP A 71 -4.48 16.36 18.29
N GLU A 72 -5.02 15.16 18.55
CA GLU A 72 -4.18 14.01 18.85
C GLU A 72 -3.73 13.34 17.55
N ASP A 73 -2.42 13.29 17.35
CA ASP A 73 -1.78 12.62 16.22
C ASP A 73 -1.56 11.12 16.50
N PHE A 74 -1.89 10.28 15.52
CA PHE A 74 -1.67 8.84 15.55
C PHE A 74 -1.00 8.37 14.25
N GLU A 75 -0.21 7.32 14.37
CA GLU A 75 0.28 6.54 13.25
C GLU A 75 -0.37 5.15 13.28
N ILE A 76 -1.05 4.79 12.22
CA ILE A 76 -1.68 3.49 12.05
C ILE A 76 -1.00 2.79 10.89
N LYS A 77 -0.55 1.55 11.13
CA LYS A 77 0.05 0.72 10.10
C LYS A 77 -0.81 -0.51 9.86
N LEU A 78 -1.24 -0.68 8.62
CA LEU A 78 -2.10 -1.75 8.16
C LEU A 78 -1.36 -2.60 7.12
N LYS A 79 -1.63 -3.90 7.12
CA LYS A 79 -1.35 -4.80 6.01
C LYS A 79 -2.67 -5.03 5.29
N VAL A 80 -2.74 -4.62 4.04
CA VAL A 80 -3.91 -4.77 3.18
C VAL A 80 -3.56 -5.72 2.04
N GLY A 81 -4.39 -6.73 1.84
CA GLY A 81 -4.07 -7.83 0.93
C GLY A 81 -3.63 -9.07 1.69
N SER A 82 -3.76 -10.22 1.02
CA SER A 82 -3.05 -11.46 1.36
C SER A 82 -2.32 -11.97 0.12
N PHE A 83 -1.18 -12.62 0.30
CA PHE A 83 -0.53 -13.39 -0.77
C PHE A 83 -0.82 -14.88 -0.53
N PHE A 84 -1.92 -15.36 -1.08
CA PHE A 84 -2.16 -16.80 -1.20
C PHE A 84 -2.56 -17.09 -2.65
N GLY A 85 -1.70 -17.82 -3.38
CA GLY A 85 -1.98 -18.25 -4.76
C GLY A 85 -2.11 -17.14 -5.81
N GLY A 86 -1.54 -15.95 -5.58
CA GLY A 86 -1.57 -14.85 -6.56
C GLY A 86 -2.85 -14.00 -6.58
N VAL A 87 -3.79 -14.24 -5.66
CA VAL A 87 -5.05 -13.46 -5.55
C VAL A 87 -4.91 -12.42 -4.45
N PHE A 88 -5.15 -11.15 -4.77
CA PHE A 88 -5.24 -10.07 -3.78
C PHE A 88 -6.60 -10.18 -3.08
N ASN A 89 -6.60 -10.57 -1.80
CA ASN A 89 -7.81 -10.66 -0.98
C ASN A 89 -7.96 -9.40 -0.12
N ASP A 90 -9.19 -8.94 0.07
CA ASP A 90 -9.56 -7.69 0.76
C ASP A 90 -9.41 -7.73 2.30
N LYS A 91 -8.53 -8.59 2.82
CA LYS A 91 -8.28 -8.67 4.26
C LYS A 91 -7.37 -7.52 4.71
N ILE A 92 -7.80 -6.84 5.77
CA ILE A 92 -7.04 -5.80 6.46
C ILE A 92 -6.56 -6.35 7.79
N HIS A 93 -5.25 -6.31 8.02
CA HIS A 93 -4.62 -6.67 9.29
C HIS A 93 -3.97 -5.44 9.91
N ILE A 94 -4.35 -5.11 11.13
CA ILE A 94 -3.72 -4.04 11.89
C ILE A 94 -2.35 -4.53 12.35
N VAL A 95 -1.29 -3.83 11.96
CA VAL A 95 0.08 -4.12 12.43
C VAL A 95 0.31 -3.41 13.75
N TYR A 96 0.02 -2.10 13.80
CA TYR A 96 0.03 -1.33 15.03
C TYR A 96 -0.80 -0.06 14.88
N ILE A 97 -1.19 0.50 16.02
CA ILE A 97 -1.71 1.85 16.18
C ILE A 97 -0.89 2.50 17.29
N ARG A 98 -0.28 3.65 17.01
CA ARG A 98 0.59 4.35 17.94
C ARG A 98 0.20 5.81 18.02
N LYS A 99 0.00 6.33 19.24
CA LYS A 99 -0.11 7.78 19.47
C LYS A 99 1.27 8.44 19.29
N LEU A 100 1.33 9.47 18.47
CA LEU A 100 2.51 10.31 18.33
C LEU A 100 2.48 11.31 19.48
N LYS A 101 3.55 11.34 20.29
CA LYS A 101 3.71 12.43 21.25
C LYS A 101 4.14 13.67 20.46
N ILE A 102 3.43 14.77 20.66
CA ILE A 102 3.93 16.09 20.26
C ILE A 102 5.25 16.27 21.01
N GLN A 103 6.33 16.33 20.26
CA GLN A 103 7.67 16.55 20.81
C GLN A 103 7.84 18.07 20.81
N ASP A 104 7.49 18.68 21.95
CA ASP A 104 7.77 20.08 22.24
C ASP A 104 9.27 20.35 22.30
#